data_AF-A0A7S4DKM1-F1
#
_entry.id   AF-A0A7S4DKM1-F1
#
_cell.length_a   1.000
_cell.length_b   1.000
_cell.length_c   1.000
_cell.angle_alpha   90.00
_cell.angle_beta   90.00
_cell.angle_gamma   90.00
#
_symmetry.space_group_name_H-M   'P 1'
#
loop_
_entity.id
_entity.type
_entity.pdbx_description
1 polymer ?
#
loop_
_entity_poly.entity_id
_entity_poly.type
_entity_poly.pdbx_seq_one_letter_code
_entity_poly.pdbx_strand_id
1 'polypeptide(L)'
;FEPTYAPTLLACLCALDEFCRARGGRAPAPGCPRDALKLRRLARRCPLLQVMADGPSTGKKRRKQSKKSPEEDEGVEEKEDAAAALLDEDLVETFSRTCAGSLSPMASFLGGLAAQEALKGLSGLFAPLGQMALFDARE
;
A
#
# COMPACT_ATOMS: atom_id res chain seq x y z
N PHE A 1 11.89 -10.39 0.71
CA PHE A 1 10.68 -9.54 0.67
C PHE A 1 10.56 -8.84 2.00
N GLU A 2 10.60 -7.50 2.00
CA GLU A 2 10.31 -6.75 3.21
C GLU A 2 8.81 -6.83 3.55
N PRO A 3 8.45 -6.94 4.84
CA PRO A 3 7.06 -7.03 5.28
C PRO A 3 6.27 -5.72 5.07
N THR A 4 6.97 -4.59 4.94
CA THR A 4 6.47 -3.21 4.71
C THR A 4 6.08 -2.95 3.25
N TYR A 5 6.70 -3.65 2.31
CA TYR A 5 6.66 -3.31 0.89
C TYR A 5 5.25 -3.41 0.26
N ALA A 6 4.62 -4.58 0.38
CA ALA A 6 3.27 -4.82 -0.13
C ALA A 6 2.18 -3.93 0.51
N PRO A 7 2.11 -3.76 1.86
CA PRO A 7 1.16 -2.83 2.47
C PRO A 7 1.43 -1.37 2.07
N THR A 8 2.70 -0.95 1.94
CA THR A 8 3.03 0.41 1.49
C THR A 8 2.57 0.66 0.05
N LEU A 9 2.88 -0.23 -0.90
CA LEU A 9 2.43 -0.07 -2.29
C LEU A 9 0.90 -0.03 -2.40
N LEU A 10 0.20 -0.89 -1.65
CA LEU A 10 -1.27 -0.89 -1.64
C LEU A 10 -1.83 0.41 -1.06
N ALA A 11 -1.27 0.91 0.04
CA ALA A 11 -1.66 2.19 0.62
C ALA A 11 -1.35 3.37 -0.32
N CYS A 12 -0.24 3.35 -1.05
CA CYS A 12 0.08 4.32 -2.10
C CYS A 12 -0.94 4.32 -3.24
N LEU A 13 -1.38 3.14 -3.70
CA LEU A 13 -2.40 3.02 -4.75
C LEU A 13 -3.77 3.53 -4.29
N CYS A 14 -4.19 3.19 -3.06
CA CYS A 14 -5.42 3.75 -2.47
C CYS A 14 -5.34 5.26 -2.26
N ALA A 15 -4.20 5.77 -1.77
CA ALA A 15 -3.95 7.20 -1.60
C ALA A 15 -3.95 7.95 -2.94
N LEU A 16 -3.46 7.34 -4.02
CA LEU A 16 -3.48 7.92 -5.36
C LEU A 16 -4.90 8.05 -5.90
N ASP A 17 -5.74 7.03 -5.71
CA ASP A 17 -7.16 7.05 -6.09
C ASP A 17 -7.93 8.17 -5.34
N GLU A 18 -7.78 8.28 -4.01
CA GLU A 18 -8.37 9.37 -3.23
C GLU A 18 -7.84 10.76 -3.67
N PHE A 19 -6.53 10.88 -3.90
CA PHE A 19 -5.89 12.12 -4.37
C PHE A 19 -6.41 12.56 -5.75
N CYS A 20 -6.49 11.62 -6.70
CA CYS A 20 -7.00 11.86 -8.04
C CYS A 20 -8.48 12.27 -8.01
N ARG A 21 -9.32 11.60 -7.21
CA ARG A 21 -10.72 12.01 -6.99
C ARG A 21 -10.82 13.43 -6.44
N ALA A 22 -10.01 13.79 -5.45
CA ALA A 22 -9.99 15.13 -4.87
C ALA A 22 -9.49 16.24 -5.82
N ARG A 23 -8.84 15.90 -6.94
CA ARG A 23 -8.26 16.86 -7.91
C ARG A 23 -8.84 16.80 -9.33
N GLY A 24 -9.95 16.08 -9.52
CA GLY A 24 -10.60 15.92 -10.82
C GLY A 24 -9.75 15.09 -11.80
N GLY A 25 -9.20 13.98 -11.33
CA GLY A 25 -8.42 13.01 -12.13
C GLY A 25 -6.93 13.33 -12.28
N ARG A 26 -6.42 14.40 -11.65
CA ARG A 26 -5.00 14.77 -11.73
C ARG A 26 -4.15 14.06 -10.68
N ALA A 27 -3.18 13.28 -11.16
CA ALA A 27 -2.12 12.66 -10.38
C ALA A 27 -1.18 13.70 -9.71
N PRO A 28 -0.39 13.30 -8.70
CA PRO A 28 0.69 14.12 -8.14
C PRO A 28 1.66 14.62 -9.21
N ALA A 29 2.12 15.87 -9.10
CA ALA A 29 3.16 16.38 -9.98
C ALA A 29 4.54 15.77 -9.60
N PRO A 30 5.30 15.18 -10.53
CA PRO A 30 6.62 14.61 -10.25
C PRO A 30 7.54 15.60 -9.53
N GLY A 31 8.12 15.18 -8.40
CA GLY A 31 9.02 16.01 -7.60
C GLY A 31 8.36 17.14 -6.80
N CYS A 32 7.02 17.24 -6.75
CA CYS A 32 6.33 18.27 -5.96
C CYS A 32 6.22 17.85 -4.48
N PRO A 33 6.96 18.48 -3.53
CA PRO A 33 6.97 18.04 -2.13
C PRO A 33 5.62 18.24 -1.44
N ARG A 34 4.81 19.21 -1.89
CA ARG A 34 3.45 19.45 -1.38
C ARG A 34 2.48 18.32 -1.72
N ASP A 35 2.68 17.69 -2.87
CA ASP A 35 1.83 16.59 -3.33
C ASP A 35 2.29 15.26 -2.74
N ALA A 36 3.60 15.04 -2.63
CA ALA A 36 4.19 13.92 -1.88
C ALA A 36 3.74 13.90 -0.41
N LEU A 37 3.78 15.04 0.29
CA LEU A 37 3.33 15.14 1.68
C LEU A 37 1.82 14.87 1.82
N LYS A 38 1.00 15.28 0.85
CA LYS A 38 -0.44 14.95 0.82
C LYS A 38 -0.65 13.45 0.61
N LEU A 39 0.04 12.85 -0.37
CA LEU A 39 -0.04 11.42 -0.63
C LEU A 39 0.34 10.60 0.61
N ARG A 40 1.43 10.96 1.30
CA ARG A 40 1.85 10.36 2.59
C ARG A 40 0.77 10.44 3.67
N ARG A 41 0.09 11.58 3.80
CA ARG A 41 -1.04 11.75 4.76
C ARG A 41 -2.25 10.89 4.39
N LEU A 42 -2.52 10.69 3.10
CA LEU A 42 -3.59 9.80 2.64
C LEU A 42 -3.22 8.32 2.84
N ALA A 43 -1.97 7.93 2.54
CA ALA A 43 -1.47 6.57 2.73
C ALA A 43 -1.52 6.13 4.20
N ARG A 44 -1.15 7.02 5.14
CA ARG A 44 -1.29 6.79 6.60
C ARG A 44 -2.75 6.57 7.05
N ARG A 45 -3.71 7.17 6.35
CA ARG A 45 -5.15 7.03 6.62
C ARG A 45 -5.79 5.82 5.91
N CYS A 46 -5.02 5.01 5.18
CA CYS A 46 -5.55 3.87 4.44
C CYS A 46 -6.03 2.76 5.41
N PRO A 47 -7.33 2.41 5.44
CA PRO A 47 -7.84 1.42 6.37
C PRO A 47 -7.31 0.00 6.09
N LEU A 48 -6.91 -0.29 4.85
CA LEU A 48 -6.27 -1.57 4.52
C LEU A 48 -4.92 -1.75 5.22
N LEU A 49 -4.21 -0.66 5.52
CA LEU A 49 -2.96 -0.71 6.27
C LEU A 49 -3.21 -1.17 7.72
N GLN A 50 -4.29 -0.69 8.35
CA GLN A 50 -4.74 -1.14 9.66
C GLN A 50 -5.19 -2.60 9.63
N VAL A 51 -5.93 -3.03 8.61
CA VAL A 51 -6.36 -4.43 8.44
C VAL A 51 -5.15 -5.38 8.22
N MET A 52 -4.11 -4.91 7.53
CA MET A 52 -2.87 -5.67 7.33
C MET A 52 -1.99 -5.70 8.61
N ALA A 53 -2.04 -4.67 9.45
CA ALA A 53 -1.45 -4.68 10.80
C ALA A 53 -2.20 -5.62 11.75
N ASP A 54 -3.54 -5.62 11.71
CA ASP A 54 -4.46 -6.45 12.50
C ASP A 54 -4.57 -7.91 11.98
N GLY A 55 -3.61 -8.36 11.15
CA GLY A 55 -3.63 -9.67 10.50
C GLY A 55 -3.81 -10.87 11.44
N PRO A 56 -4.28 -12.03 10.94
CA PRO A 56 -4.74 -13.14 11.77
C PRO A 56 -3.65 -13.62 12.74
N SER A 57 -3.89 -13.44 14.03
CA SER A 57 -2.93 -13.69 15.09
C SER A 57 -2.51 -15.17 15.13
N THR A 58 -1.41 -15.52 14.49
CA THR A 58 -0.77 -16.82 14.66
C THR A 58 -0.20 -16.87 16.08
N GLY A 59 -0.83 -17.68 16.93
CA GLY A 59 -0.68 -17.59 18.37
C GLY A 59 0.72 -17.89 18.90
N LYS A 60 1.50 -16.85 19.22
CA LYS A 60 2.60 -16.94 20.19
C LYS A 60 2.43 -15.91 21.31
N LYS A 61 1.51 -16.20 22.24
CA LYS A 61 1.42 -15.52 23.54
C LYS A 61 2.73 -15.70 24.33
N ARG A 62 3.70 -14.79 24.17
CA ARG A 62 4.79 -14.64 25.15
C ARG A 62 4.20 -13.99 26.41
N ARG A 63 3.81 -14.81 27.38
CA ARG A 63 3.50 -14.34 28.75
C ARG A 63 4.69 -13.53 29.30
N LYS A 64 4.48 -12.26 29.58
CA LYS A 64 5.13 -11.54 30.69
C LYS A 64 4.04 -10.93 31.56
N GLN A 65 4.15 -11.09 32.88
CA GLN A 65 3.16 -10.63 33.86
C GLN A 65 3.61 -9.35 34.56
N SER A 66 2.65 -8.47 34.91
CA SER A 66 2.76 -7.33 35.87
C SER A 66 3.72 -6.18 35.47
N LYS A 67 3.50 -4.88 35.75
CA LYS A 67 2.56 -4.03 36.56
C LYS A 67 2.69 -2.56 36.02
N LYS A 68 1.84 -1.55 36.27
CA LYS A 68 0.49 -1.38 36.88
C LYS A 68 -0.04 0.02 36.45
N SER A 69 -1.33 0.15 36.14
CA SER A 69 -2.09 1.40 35.85
C SER A 69 -2.28 2.31 37.09
N PRO A 70 -2.80 3.57 37.01
CA PRO A 70 -3.54 4.26 35.92
C PRO A 70 -2.81 5.57 35.46
N GLU A 71 -3.28 6.46 34.58
CA GLU A 71 -4.61 7.09 34.36
C GLU A 71 -4.78 7.61 32.91
N GLU A 72 -5.99 7.43 32.36
CA GLU A 72 -6.78 8.22 31.39
C GLU A 72 -6.15 8.94 30.16
N ASP A 73 -6.81 8.74 29.00
CA ASP A 73 -6.71 9.45 27.69
C ASP A 73 -5.69 8.99 26.61
N GLU A 74 -5.41 7.68 26.50
CA GLU A 74 -4.59 7.09 25.41
C GLU A 74 -5.35 6.00 24.60
N GLY A 75 -6.35 6.41 23.80
CA GLY A 75 -7.20 5.48 23.03
C GLY A 75 -6.95 5.39 21.52
N VAL A 76 -6.19 6.33 20.95
CA VAL A 76 -6.12 6.53 19.47
C VAL A 76 -4.70 6.46 18.92
N GLU A 77 -3.68 6.95 19.64
CA GLU A 77 -2.32 7.09 19.10
C GLU A 77 -1.59 5.73 18.93
N GLU A 78 -1.66 4.81 19.91
CA GLU A 78 -1.00 3.49 19.81
C GLU A 78 -1.38 2.70 18.53
N LYS A 79 -2.60 2.91 18.01
CA LYS A 79 -3.07 2.22 16.80
C LYS A 79 -2.71 2.95 15.49
N GLU A 80 -2.45 4.25 15.54
CA GLU A 80 -1.83 4.96 14.41
C GLU A 80 -0.34 4.62 14.29
N ASP A 81 0.38 4.42 15.40
CA ASP A 81 1.82 4.08 15.39
C ASP A 81 2.12 2.72 14.77
N ALA A 82 1.34 1.68 15.10
CA ALA A 82 1.51 0.35 14.51
C ALA A 82 1.24 0.35 12.99
N ALA A 83 0.31 1.19 12.53
CA ALA A 83 0.05 1.39 11.11
C ALA A 83 1.18 2.20 10.45
N ALA A 84 1.65 3.28 11.09
CA ALA A 84 2.75 4.10 10.61
C ALA A 84 4.06 3.29 10.46
N ALA A 85 4.32 2.31 11.33
CA ALA A 85 5.47 1.42 11.25
C ALA A 85 5.48 0.48 10.02
N LEU A 86 4.35 0.31 9.32
CA LEU A 86 4.27 -0.49 8.09
C LEU A 86 4.54 0.32 6.81
N LEU A 87 4.60 1.65 6.90
CA LEU A 87 4.82 2.54 5.75
C LEU A 87 6.30 2.86 5.55
N ASP A 88 6.86 2.35 4.45
CA ASP A 88 8.15 2.78 3.92
C ASP A 88 8.01 4.19 3.29
N GLU A 89 8.63 5.19 3.92
CA GLU A 89 8.54 6.58 3.48
C GLU A 89 9.32 6.86 2.18
N ASP A 90 10.41 6.12 1.91
CA ASP A 90 11.23 6.26 0.70
C ASP A 90 10.49 5.66 -0.52
N LEU A 91 9.72 4.59 -0.31
CA LEU A 91 8.80 4.04 -1.30
C LEU A 91 7.60 4.98 -1.55
N VAL A 92 7.01 5.59 -0.52
CA VAL A 92 5.97 6.62 -0.68
C VAL A 92 6.49 7.82 -1.47
N GLU A 93 7.70 8.31 -1.16
CA GLU A 93 8.31 9.41 -1.90
C GLU A 93 8.61 9.01 -3.35
N THR A 94 9.23 7.86 -3.58
CA THR A 94 9.54 7.41 -4.94
C THR A 94 8.28 7.24 -5.77
N PHE A 95 7.24 6.60 -5.22
CA PHE A 95 5.92 6.49 -5.85
C PHE A 95 5.32 7.86 -6.17
N SER A 96 5.42 8.85 -5.26
CA SER A 96 4.92 10.21 -5.54
C SER A 96 5.61 10.89 -6.72
N ARG A 97 6.88 10.53 -7.01
CA ARG A 97 7.66 11.01 -8.15
C ARG A 97 7.33 10.25 -9.45
N THR A 98 6.97 8.97 -9.38
CA THR A 98 6.78 8.09 -10.55
C THR A 98 5.32 7.83 -10.94
N CYS A 99 4.34 8.04 -10.06
CA CYS A 99 2.93 7.67 -10.26
C CYS A 99 2.20 8.34 -11.44
N ALA A 100 2.73 9.45 -11.97
CA ALA A 100 2.23 10.09 -13.19
C ALA A 100 2.93 9.59 -14.47
N GLY A 101 3.89 8.66 -14.36
CA GLY A 101 4.68 8.14 -15.47
C GLY A 101 3.93 7.09 -16.30
N SER A 102 4.12 7.15 -17.61
CA SER A 102 3.65 6.14 -18.56
C SER A 102 4.85 5.57 -19.33
N LEU A 103 5.24 4.35 -18.97
CA LEU A 103 6.45 3.69 -19.51
C LEU A 103 6.04 2.54 -20.44
N SER A 104 6.52 2.56 -21.68
CA SER A 104 6.23 1.51 -22.67
C SER A 104 6.53 0.08 -22.18
N PRO A 105 7.66 -0.20 -21.48
CA PRO A 105 7.92 -1.53 -20.92
C PRO A 105 6.92 -1.96 -19.84
N MET A 106 6.42 -1.03 -19.01
CA MET A 106 5.39 -1.33 -18.00
C MET A 106 4.04 -1.62 -18.67
N ALA A 107 3.69 -0.85 -19.70
CA ALA A 107 2.46 -1.05 -20.45
C ALA A 107 2.44 -2.39 -21.20
N SER A 108 3.55 -2.79 -21.83
CA SER A 108 3.65 -4.10 -22.51
C SER A 108 3.67 -5.27 -21.53
N PHE A 109 4.37 -5.15 -20.40
CA PHE A 109 4.38 -6.16 -19.34
C PHE A 109 2.99 -6.39 -18.72
N LEU A 110 2.34 -5.31 -18.25
CA LEU A 110 1.01 -5.39 -17.64
C LEU A 110 -0.07 -5.79 -18.66
N GLY A 111 0.05 -5.34 -19.91
CA GLY A 111 -0.83 -5.74 -21.00
C GLY A 111 -0.71 -7.23 -21.34
N GLY A 112 0.51 -7.77 -21.37
CA GLY A 112 0.76 -9.20 -21.56
C GLY A 112 0.23 -10.05 -20.41
N LEU A 113 0.42 -9.60 -19.16
CA LEU A 113 -0.15 -10.24 -17.98
C LEU A 113 -1.68 -10.29 -18.06
N ALA A 114 -2.32 -9.15 -18.33
CA ALA A 114 -3.78 -9.04 -18.43
C ALA A 114 -4.35 -9.89 -19.58
N ALA A 115 -3.69 -9.92 -20.74
CA ALA A 115 -4.08 -10.77 -21.86
C ALA A 115 -4.00 -12.26 -21.49
N GLN A 116 -2.95 -12.68 -20.79
CA GLN A 116 -2.82 -14.07 -20.35
C GLN A 116 -3.88 -14.44 -19.31
N GLU A 117 -4.17 -13.58 -18.33
CA GLU A 117 -5.24 -13.82 -17.35
C GLU A 117 -6.63 -13.89 -18.01
N ALA A 118 -6.89 -13.09 -19.03
CA ALA A 118 -8.11 -13.19 -19.83
C ALA A 118 -8.21 -14.56 -20.54
N LEU A 119 -7.11 -15.03 -21.16
CA LEU A 119 -7.07 -16.36 -21.79
C LEU A 119 -7.28 -17.50 -20.78
N LYS A 120 -6.71 -17.42 -19.57
CA LYS A 120 -6.95 -18.39 -18.50
C LYS A 120 -8.43 -18.40 -18.08
N GLY A 121 -9.02 -17.22 -17.87
CA GLY A 121 -10.43 -17.09 -17.50
C GLY A 121 -11.40 -17.62 -18.56
N LEU A 122 -11.06 -17.48 -19.85
CA LEU A 122 -11.88 -17.97 -20.97
C LEU A 122 -11.70 -19.46 -21.28
N SER A 123 -10.50 -20.02 -21.05
CA SER A 123 -10.18 -21.40 -21.41
C SER A 123 -10.27 -22.41 -20.25
N GLY A 124 -10.19 -21.94 -19.01
CA GLY A 124 -9.95 -22.80 -17.84
C GLY A 124 -8.57 -23.47 -17.83
N LEU A 125 -7.68 -23.11 -18.76
CA LEU A 125 -6.34 -23.67 -18.90
C LEU A 125 -5.34 -22.80 -18.12
N PHE A 126 -4.52 -23.45 -17.30
CA PHE A 126 -3.61 -22.87 -16.30
C PHE A 126 -4.29 -22.20 -15.10
N ALA A 127 -3.56 -22.15 -13.98
CA ALA A 127 -4.04 -21.50 -12.76
C ALA A 127 -4.12 -19.98 -12.94
N PRO A 128 -5.27 -19.32 -12.64
CA PRO A 128 -5.38 -17.86 -12.64
C PRO A 128 -4.52 -17.24 -11.53
N LEU A 129 -4.21 -15.96 -11.68
CA LEU A 129 -3.47 -15.20 -10.69
C LEU A 129 -4.26 -15.05 -9.38
N GLY A 130 -3.57 -15.12 -8.25
CA GLY A 130 -4.15 -15.04 -6.91
C GLY A 130 -4.61 -13.63 -6.51
N GLN A 131 -5.63 -13.11 -7.18
CA GLN A 131 -6.34 -11.84 -6.96
C GLN A 131 -5.54 -10.53 -7.06
N MET A 132 -4.33 -10.45 -6.49
CA MET A 132 -3.53 -9.24 -6.44
C MET A 132 -2.10 -9.50 -6.91
N ALA A 133 -1.64 -8.71 -7.86
CA ALA A 133 -0.24 -8.63 -8.29
C ALA A 133 0.26 -7.20 -8.07
N LEU A 134 1.20 -7.03 -7.13
CA LEU A 134 1.96 -5.79 -6.97
C LEU A 134 3.32 -6.00 -7.64
N PHE A 135 3.66 -5.12 -8.58
CA PHE A 135 4.90 -5.17 -9.34
C PHE A 135 5.53 -3.78 -9.41
N ASP A 136 6.85 -3.73 -9.32
CA ASP A 136 7.67 -2.53 -9.42
C ASP A 136 9.02 -2.91 -10.05
N ALA A 137 9.70 -1.94 -10.65
CA ALA A 137 10.95 -2.12 -11.37
C ALA A 137 11.88 -0.94 -11.06
N ARG A 138 12.33 -0.88 -9.80
CA ARG A 138 13.17 0.20 -9.22
C ARG A 138 14.67 -0.10 -9.16
N GLU A 139 15.10 -1.23 -9.73
CA GLU A 139 16.51 -1.65 -9.83
C GLU A 139 17.24 -0.95 -11.00
#